data_AF-A0AAV9DAI4-F1
#
_entry.id   AF-A0AAV9DAI4-F1
#
_cell.length_a   1.000
_cell.length_b   1.000
_cell.length_c   1.000
_cell.angle_alpha   90.00
_cell.angle_beta   90.00
_cell.angle_gamma   90.00
#
_symmetry.space_group_name_H-M   'P 1'
#
loop_
_entity.id
_entity.type
_entity.pdbx_description
1 polymer ?
#
loop_
_entity_poly.entity_id
_entity_poly.type
_entity_poly.pdbx_seq_one_letter_code
_entity_poly.pdbx_strand_id
1 'polypeptide(L)'
;MKSALLWVIMTAIVCGLVLGILYGLVGKVDFTVRHLSSPVTSFPSTWRGFSSAQPCNAASGATVRQCAAYLAPASSETTWTMRTTFPEYMVALGTIVGSVLFSFFGGIGIACLPLGLIFSFIRRPKAVITHSQYIKEATELGKKARELKKTADALHQEERSGNKGRKWRKNVKVVEKELLLLEEDMKALEEMYPQGEKAETAWALTVLGYLAKLVLGVVGLIVSVAWVAHIVIYLLIDPPLSPFLNEVFIKLDDVWGLLGTAAFAFFCFYLLLAVITGAMMVGMRLVFITIHPMKWGGTLMNSFLFNVGLILLCSISVIQFCTTAFGYYAQATAAQEIFGHTLESLRGIKYLYKYNLFQYAFVIFAGVTFVYYAAFGWKKKKPSGRLVLSN
;
A
#
# COMPACT_ATOMS: atom_id res chain seq x y z
N MET A 1 31.34 13.04 -11.07
CA MET A 1 30.56 12.22 -12.02
C MET A 1 31.21 10.86 -12.33
N LYS A 2 32.49 10.79 -12.76
CA LYS A 2 33.16 9.52 -13.09
C LYS A 2 33.14 8.48 -11.96
N SER A 3 33.40 8.88 -10.71
CA SER A 3 33.37 7.96 -9.56
C SER A 3 31.96 7.40 -9.27
N ALA A 4 30.93 8.25 -9.25
CA ALA A 4 29.55 7.82 -8.99
C ALA A 4 29.04 6.87 -10.08
N LEU A 5 29.32 7.16 -11.36
CA LEU A 5 28.96 6.27 -12.47
C LEU A 5 29.63 4.89 -12.32
N LEU A 6 30.90 4.87 -11.91
CA LEU A 6 31.66 3.63 -11.72
C LEU A 6 31.09 2.79 -10.58
N TRP A 7 30.67 3.42 -9.48
CA TRP A 7 29.95 2.75 -8.39
C TRP A 7 28.60 2.19 -8.84
N VAL A 8 27.83 2.93 -9.65
CA VAL A 8 26.55 2.45 -10.19
C VAL A 8 26.76 1.23 -11.09
N ILE A 9 27.75 1.28 -11.99
CA ILE A 9 28.07 0.16 -12.90
C ILE A 9 28.52 -1.07 -12.10
N MET A 10 29.43 -0.90 -11.13
CA MET A 10 29.89 -2.01 -10.29
C MET A 10 28.74 -2.63 -9.48
N THR A 11 27.87 -1.78 -8.92
CA THR A 11 26.69 -2.25 -8.18
C THR A 11 25.73 -3.01 -9.11
N ALA A 12 25.50 -2.52 -10.32
CA ALA A 12 24.65 -3.18 -11.31
C ALA A 12 25.20 -4.56 -11.71
N ILE A 13 26.53 -4.68 -11.91
CA ILE A 13 27.18 -5.96 -12.22
C ILE A 13 27.03 -6.94 -11.05
N VAL A 14 27.34 -6.51 -9.83
CA VAL A 14 27.26 -7.36 -8.63
C VAL A 14 25.81 -7.81 -8.40
N CYS A 15 24.85 -6.88 -8.43
CA CYS A 15 23.43 -7.21 -8.29
C CYS A 15 22.95 -8.14 -9.41
N GLY A 16 23.35 -7.89 -10.67
CA GLY A 16 23.00 -8.74 -11.81
C GLY A 16 23.53 -10.16 -11.67
N LEU A 17 24.78 -10.33 -11.25
CA LEU A 17 25.38 -11.65 -10.99
C LEU A 17 24.67 -12.38 -9.86
N VAL A 18 24.42 -11.71 -8.74
CA VAL A 18 23.71 -12.30 -7.58
C VAL A 18 22.30 -12.75 -7.99
N LEU A 19 21.56 -11.89 -8.70
CA LEU A 19 20.19 -12.20 -9.16
C LEU A 19 20.19 -13.33 -10.20
N GLY A 20 21.19 -13.38 -11.08
CA GLY A 20 21.36 -14.46 -12.06
C GLY A 20 21.65 -15.82 -11.42
N ILE A 21 22.53 -15.85 -10.41
CA ILE A 21 22.84 -17.07 -9.64
C ILE A 21 21.59 -17.54 -8.88
N LEU A 22 20.90 -16.62 -8.19
CA LEU A 22 19.68 -16.92 -7.45
C LEU A 22 18.57 -17.46 -8.37
N TYR A 23 18.39 -16.87 -9.55
CA TYR A 23 17.46 -17.37 -10.57
C TYR A 23 17.85 -18.77 -11.08
N GLY A 24 19.14 -19.04 -11.26
CA GLY A 24 19.66 -20.35 -11.64
C GLY A 24 19.32 -21.45 -10.65
N LEU A 25 19.37 -21.14 -9.35
CA LEU A 25 19.17 -22.10 -8.25
C LEU A 25 17.70 -22.23 -7.82
N VAL A 26 16.99 -21.10 -7.68
CA VAL A 26 15.68 -21.00 -7.00
C VAL A 26 14.55 -20.53 -7.93
N GLY A 27 14.83 -20.20 -9.19
CA GLY A 27 13.85 -19.78 -10.19
C GLY A 27 12.93 -20.90 -10.71
N LYS A 28 12.45 -21.79 -9.83
CA LYS A 28 11.51 -22.86 -10.12
C LYS A 28 10.22 -22.65 -9.32
N VAL A 29 9.09 -22.92 -9.97
CA VAL A 29 7.73 -22.81 -9.42
C VAL A 29 7.18 -24.22 -9.27
N ASP A 30 6.63 -24.52 -8.09
CA ASP A 30 6.12 -25.83 -7.73
C ASP A 30 4.58 -25.79 -7.63
N PHE A 31 3.91 -26.17 -8.72
CA PHE A 31 2.46 -26.28 -8.77
C PHE A 31 1.99 -27.56 -8.08
N THR A 32 0.97 -27.45 -7.24
CA THR A 32 0.27 -28.61 -6.69
C THR A 32 -0.75 -29.09 -7.72
N VAL A 33 -0.49 -30.25 -8.32
CA VAL A 33 -1.36 -30.86 -9.32
C VAL A 33 -1.86 -32.21 -8.81
N ARG A 34 -3.03 -32.64 -9.28
CA ARG A 34 -3.49 -34.01 -9.06
C ARG A 34 -3.14 -34.84 -10.27
N HIS A 35 -2.30 -35.85 -10.08
CA HIS A 35 -1.96 -36.76 -11.15
C HIS A 35 -3.10 -37.73 -11.37
N LEU A 36 -3.86 -37.53 -12.44
CA LEU A 36 -4.97 -38.40 -12.83
C LEU A 36 -4.46 -39.39 -13.87
N SER A 37 -4.52 -40.67 -13.55
CA SER A 37 -4.37 -41.75 -14.54
C SER A 37 -5.75 -42.29 -14.88
N SER A 38 -6.07 -42.36 -16.16
CA SER A 38 -7.23 -43.10 -16.66
C SER A 38 -6.73 -44.36 -17.35
N PRO A 39 -7.27 -45.55 -17.03
CA PRO A 39 -7.04 -46.71 -17.86
C PRO A 39 -7.63 -46.46 -19.26
N VAL A 40 -6.95 -46.93 -20.29
CA VAL A 40 -7.48 -46.97 -21.66
C VAL A 40 -8.01 -48.37 -21.89
N THR A 41 -9.26 -48.48 -22.32
CA THR A 41 -9.83 -49.76 -22.76
C THR A 41 -9.61 -49.91 -24.26
N SER A 42 -9.33 -51.12 -24.74
CA SER A 42 -9.26 -51.39 -26.17
C SER A 42 -10.57 -51.05 -26.87
N PHE A 43 -10.48 -50.51 -28.09
CA PHE A 43 -11.67 -50.16 -28.87
C PHE A 43 -12.48 -51.42 -29.17
N PRO A 44 -13.75 -51.52 -28.72
CA PRO A 44 -14.53 -52.73 -28.87
C PRO A 44 -14.97 -52.91 -30.34
N SER A 45 -14.96 -54.14 -30.83
CA SER A 45 -15.58 -54.49 -32.13
C SER A 45 -17.11 -54.58 -32.06
N THR A 46 -17.69 -54.56 -30.85
CA THR A 46 -19.13 -54.62 -30.61
C THR A 46 -19.56 -53.63 -29.52
N TRP A 47 -20.52 -52.77 -29.84
CA TRP A 47 -20.97 -51.65 -28.99
C TRP A 47 -22.05 -52.02 -27.97
N ARG A 48 -22.11 -53.27 -27.52
CA ARG A 48 -23.21 -53.77 -26.67
C ARG A 48 -23.10 -53.37 -25.20
N GLY A 49 -21.92 -52.94 -24.74
CA GLY A 49 -21.66 -52.55 -23.34
C GLY A 49 -21.54 -51.03 -23.11
N PHE A 50 -21.58 -50.22 -24.17
CA PHE A 50 -21.45 -48.77 -24.07
C PHE A 50 -22.76 -48.12 -24.52
N SER A 51 -23.40 -47.37 -23.63
CA SER A 51 -24.60 -46.60 -23.93
C SER A 51 -24.55 -45.27 -23.20
N SER A 52 -25.45 -44.34 -23.51
CA SER A 52 -25.60 -43.10 -22.74
C SER A 52 -25.87 -43.36 -21.24
N ALA A 53 -26.35 -44.56 -20.89
CA ALA A 53 -26.60 -45.01 -19.53
C ALA A 53 -25.42 -45.79 -18.90
N GLN A 54 -24.49 -46.32 -19.71
CA GLN A 54 -23.28 -47.03 -19.26
C GLN A 54 -22.03 -46.43 -19.91
N PRO A 55 -21.46 -45.37 -19.32
CA PRO A 55 -20.24 -44.75 -19.83
C PRO A 55 -19.01 -45.63 -19.54
N CYS A 56 -17.94 -45.36 -20.27
CA CYS A 56 -16.71 -46.17 -20.27
C CYS A 56 -16.01 -46.28 -18.91
N ASN A 57 -16.35 -45.41 -17.95
CA ASN A 57 -15.63 -45.21 -16.69
C ASN A 57 -16.50 -45.52 -15.46
N ALA A 58 -17.53 -46.38 -15.58
CA ALA A 58 -18.26 -46.84 -14.41
C ALA A 58 -17.43 -47.91 -13.67
N ALA A 59 -16.67 -47.49 -12.65
CA ALA A 59 -16.09 -48.42 -11.70
C ALA A 59 -17.22 -49.30 -11.12
N SER A 60 -17.00 -50.61 -11.01
CA SER A 60 -18.01 -51.58 -10.58
C SER A 60 -18.66 -51.18 -9.26
N GLY A 61 -19.93 -50.75 -9.32
CA GLY A 61 -20.73 -50.30 -8.18
C GLY A 61 -20.95 -48.79 -8.05
N ALA A 62 -20.30 -47.96 -8.87
CA ALA A 62 -20.51 -46.52 -8.88
C ALA A 62 -21.68 -46.15 -9.79
N THR A 63 -22.86 -45.92 -9.21
CA THR A 63 -23.80 -44.98 -9.82
C THR A 63 -23.13 -43.60 -9.89
N VAL A 64 -23.43 -42.84 -10.94
CA VAL A 64 -23.19 -41.39 -11.10
C VAL A 64 -22.02 -41.01 -12.01
N ARG A 65 -22.34 -40.08 -12.92
CA ARG A 65 -21.52 -39.32 -13.88
C ARG A 65 -20.38 -38.51 -13.24
N GLN A 66 -19.61 -39.09 -12.32
CA GLN A 66 -18.53 -38.40 -11.61
C GLN A 66 -17.20 -38.60 -12.35
N CYS A 67 -16.47 -37.50 -12.55
CA CYS A 67 -15.17 -37.53 -13.22
C CYS A 67 -14.11 -38.21 -12.32
N ALA A 68 -13.10 -38.85 -12.92
CA ALA A 68 -11.99 -39.48 -12.19
C ALA A 68 -11.28 -38.53 -11.20
N ALA A 69 -11.31 -37.22 -11.48
CA ALA A 69 -10.80 -36.17 -10.59
C ALA A 69 -11.53 -36.09 -9.23
N TYR A 70 -12.83 -36.42 -9.20
CA TYR A 70 -13.65 -36.38 -8.00
C TYR A 70 -13.39 -37.59 -7.08
N LEU A 71 -13.06 -38.74 -7.69
CA LEU A 71 -12.78 -39.99 -6.98
C LEU A 71 -11.31 -40.14 -6.57
N ALA A 72 -10.42 -39.25 -7.05
CA ALA A 72 -9.00 -39.31 -6.75
C ALA A 72 -8.73 -39.01 -5.25
N PRO A 73 -8.04 -39.90 -4.52
CA PRO A 73 -7.71 -39.69 -3.12
C PRO A 73 -6.70 -38.53 -2.96
N ALA A 74 -6.66 -37.89 -1.79
CA ALA A 74 -5.73 -36.80 -1.49
C ALA A 74 -4.24 -37.17 -1.70
N SER A 75 -3.91 -38.47 -1.68
CA SER A 75 -2.57 -38.99 -1.99
C SER A 75 -2.17 -38.89 -3.48
N SER A 76 -3.09 -38.51 -4.37
CA SER A 76 -2.84 -38.24 -5.80
C SER A 76 -2.19 -36.86 -6.04
N GLU A 77 -2.11 -36.02 -5.00
CA GLU A 77 -1.46 -34.71 -5.09
C GLU A 77 0.05 -34.86 -5.26
N THR A 78 0.56 -34.38 -6.39
CA THR A 78 1.97 -34.35 -6.75
C THR A 78 2.40 -32.92 -7.09
N THR A 79 3.70 -32.66 -7.06
CA THR A 79 4.26 -31.36 -7.42
C THR A 79 4.76 -31.37 -8.86
N TRP A 80 4.21 -30.50 -9.70
CA TRP A 80 4.73 -30.24 -11.04
C TRP A 80 5.61 -29.00 -11.02
N THR A 81 6.85 -29.15 -11.44
CA THR A 81 7.85 -28.09 -11.37
C THR A 81 8.10 -27.48 -12.74
N MET A 82 7.94 -26.16 -12.86
CA MET A 82 8.24 -25.40 -14.08
C MET A 82 9.24 -24.28 -13.78
N ARG A 83 10.06 -23.92 -14.77
CA ARG A 83 10.97 -22.77 -14.66
C ARG A 83 10.22 -21.50 -15.01
N THR A 84 10.22 -20.51 -14.11
CA THR A 84 9.63 -19.19 -14.35
C THR A 84 10.54 -18.34 -15.24
N THR A 85 10.01 -17.32 -15.90
CA THR A 85 10.84 -16.37 -16.65
C THR A 85 11.64 -15.46 -15.70
N PHE A 86 12.78 -14.93 -16.17
CA PHE A 86 13.61 -14.05 -15.33
C PHE A 86 12.86 -12.79 -14.84
N PRO A 87 12.04 -12.10 -15.67
CA PRO A 87 11.25 -10.96 -15.22
C PRO A 87 10.24 -11.31 -14.12
N GLU A 88 9.51 -12.42 -14.26
CA GLU A 88 8.59 -12.92 -13.24
C GLU A 88 9.31 -13.20 -11.91
N TYR A 89 10.50 -13.79 -11.97
CA TYR A 89 11.32 -14.03 -10.78
C TYR A 89 11.75 -12.73 -10.09
N MET A 90 12.15 -11.70 -10.84
CA MET A 90 12.46 -10.37 -10.28
C MET A 90 11.25 -9.72 -9.62
N VAL A 91 10.08 -9.82 -10.26
CA VAL A 91 8.81 -9.35 -9.71
C VAL A 91 8.46 -10.10 -8.43
N ALA A 92 8.64 -11.43 -8.39
CA ALA A 92 8.37 -12.23 -7.21
C ALA A 92 9.24 -11.85 -6.02
N LEU A 93 10.55 -11.66 -6.23
CA LEU A 93 11.46 -11.17 -5.19
C LEU A 93 11.07 -9.78 -4.69
N GLY A 94 10.74 -8.86 -5.62
CA GLY A 94 10.26 -7.52 -5.29
C GLY A 94 8.97 -7.56 -4.46
N THR A 95 8.08 -8.50 -4.76
CA THR A 95 6.80 -8.67 -4.08
C THR A 95 6.99 -9.13 -2.62
N ILE A 96 8.02 -9.92 -2.28
CA ILE A 96 8.27 -10.29 -0.86
C ILE A 96 8.52 -9.03 -0.03
N VAL A 97 9.46 -8.21 -0.48
CA VAL A 97 9.84 -6.97 0.21
C VAL A 97 8.67 -5.99 0.18
N GLY A 98 8.03 -5.85 -0.97
CA GLY A 98 6.86 -5.02 -1.16
C GLY A 98 5.70 -5.43 -0.27
N SER A 99 5.46 -6.72 -0.03
CA SER A 99 4.30 -7.21 0.73
C SER A 99 4.45 -6.92 2.22
N VAL A 100 5.67 -6.97 2.75
CA VAL A 100 5.97 -6.52 4.13
C VAL A 100 5.70 -5.02 4.26
N LEU A 101 6.22 -4.22 3.32
CA LEU A 101 6.03 -2.76 3.34
C LEU A 101 4.57 -2.37 3.09
N PHE A 102 3.88 -3.06 2.20
CA PHE A 102 2.47 -2.86 1.85
C PHE A 102 1.55 -3.20 3.03
N SER A 103 1.79 -4.30 3.73
CA SER A 103 1.01 -4.66 4.92
C SER A 103 1.07 -3.55 5.98
N PHE A 104 2.25 -2.95 6.14
CA PHE A 104 2.47 -1.87 7.10
C PHE A 104 1.93 -0.52 6.62
N PHE A 105 2.42 0.00 5.48
CA PHE A 105 2.03 1.31 4.96
C PHE A 105 0.60 1.33 4.41
N GLY A 106 0.19 0.28 3.70
CA GLY A 106 -1.18 0.13 3.21
C GLY A 106 -2.18 -0.02 4.36
N GLY A 107 -1.86 -0.85 5.36
CA GLY A 107 -2.69 -1.03 6.55
C GLY A 107 -2.87 0.27 7.35
N ILE A 108 -1.79 1.02 7.60
CA ILE A 108 -1.88 2.34 8.26
C ILE A 108 -2.61 3.34 7.36
N GLY A 109 -2.30 3.32 6.07
CA GLY A 109 -2.82 4.23 5.06
C GLY A 109 -4.32 4.17 4.87
N ILE A 110 -4.90 2.96 4.87
CA ILE A 110 -6.32 2.75 4.58
C ILE A 110 -7.22 3.39 5.65
N ALA A 111 -6.76 3.48 6.89
CA ALA A 111 -7.44 4.21 7.96
C ALA A 111 -7.04 5.69 7.96
N CYS A 112 -5.76 6.00 7.74
CA CYS A 112 -5.24 7.37 7.84
C CYS A 112 -5.75 8.31 6.74
N LEU A 113 -5.95 7.83 5.51
CA LEU A 113 -6.39 8.65 4.38
C LEU A 113 -7.77 9.28 4.63
N PRO A 114 -8.85 8.50 4.85
CA PRO A 114 -10.17 9.09 5.02
C PRO A 114 -10.27 9.89 6.32
N LEU A 115 -9.72 9.37 7.42
CA LEU A 115 -9.77 10.06 8.71
C LEU A 115 -8.94 11.35 8.71
N GLY A 116 -7.78 11.36 8.06
CA GLY A 116 -6.94 12.55 7.92
C GLY A 116 -7.64 13.67 7.14
N LEU A 117 -8.35 13.32 6.07
CA LEU A 117 -9.16 14.26 5.28
C LEU A 117 -10.33 14.84 6.09
N ILE A 118 -11.07 14.00 6.81
CA ILE A 118 -12.17 14.43 7.67
C ILE A 118 -11.65 15.34 8.80
N PHE A 119 -10.57 14.95 9.48
CA PHE A 119 -9.98 15.77 10.54
C PHE A 119 -9.39 17.08 10.02
N SER A 120 -8.87 17.12 8.78
CA SER A 120 -8.44 18.37 8.15
C SER A 120 -9.61 19.35 8.01
N PHE A 121 -10.81 18.86 7.65
CA PHE A 121 -12.01 19.70 7.61
C PHE A 121 -12.46 20.14 9.01
N ILE A 122 -12.47 19.24 10.00
CA ILE A 122 -12.91 19.56 11.37
C ILE A 122 -11.98 20.59 12.03
N ARG A 123 -10.67 20.48 11.78
CA ARG A 123 -9.63 21.35 12.36
C ARG A 123 -9.38 22.63 11.57
N ARG A 124 -10.14 22.88 10.50
CA ARG A 124 -9.97 24.07 9.66
C ARG A 124 -10.11 25.36 10.48
N PRO A 125 -9.37 26.42 10.12
CA PRO A 125 -9.63 27.75 10.67
C PRO A 125 -11.02 28.22 10.23
N LYS A 126 -11.82 28.75 11.17
CA LYS A 126 -13.21 29.17 10.93
C LYS A 126 -13.38 30.68 10.70
N ALA A 127 -12.34 31.47 10.98
CA ALA A 127 -12.38 32.92 10.88
C ALA A 127 -11.09 33.44 10.23
N VAL A 128 -11.23 34.49 9.42
CA VAL A 128 -10.10 35.27 8.89
C VAL A 128 -9.56 36.12 10.03
N ILE A 129 -8.24 36.08 10.21
CA ILE A 129 -7.55 36.84 11.27
C ILE A 129 -7.45 38.32 10.85
N THR A 130 -7.58 39.24 11.81
CA THR A 130 -7.38 40.68 11.54
C THR A 130 -5.90 41.00 11.28
N HIS A 131 -5.62 42.05 10.49
CA HIS A 131 -4.23 42.43 10.18
C HIS A 131 -3.36 42.65 11.43
N SER A 132 -3.92 43.22 12.50
CA SER A 132 -3.20 43.45 13.75
C SER A 132 -2.85 42.16 14.51
N GLN A 133 -3.74 41.16 14.47
CA GLN A 133 -3.49 39.82 15.02
C GLN A 133 -2.45 39.07 14.16
N TYR A 134 -2.54 39.16 12.84
CA TYR A 134 -1.53 38.59 11.92
C TYR A 134 -0.14 39.14 12.23
N ILE A 135 0.01 40.47 12.36
CA ILE A 135 1.30 41.08 12.71
C ILE A 135 1.81 40.53 14.05
N LYS A 136 0.95 40.45 15.08
CA LYS A 136 1.35 39.91 16.39
C LYS A 136 1.86 38.48 16.28
N GLU A 137 1.09 37.57 15.67
CA GLU A 137 1.47 36.17 15.52
C GLU A 137 2.70 35.98 14.63
N ALA A 138 2.79 36.70 13.52
CA ALA A 138 3.96 36.69 12.65
C ALA A 138 5.22 37.17 13.39
N THR A 139 5.11 38.18 14.27
CA THR A 139 6.25 38.61 15.09
C THR A 139 6.66 37.58 16.14
N GLU A 140 5.71 36.86 16.74
CA GLU A 140 5.99 35.77 17.67
C GLU A 140 6.66 34.57 16.98
N LEU A 141 6.14 34.15 15.82
CA LEU A 141 6.78 33.13 14.99
C LEU A 141 8.18 33.57 14.55
N GLY A 142 8.35 34.84 14.19
CA GLY A 142 9.66 35.42 13.87
C GLY A 142 10.65 35.37 15.04
N LYS A 143 10.19 35.55 16.29
CA LYS A 143 11.04 35.38 17.48
C LYS A 143 11.46 33.91 17.65
N LYS A 144 10.52 32.97 17.56
CA LYS A 144 10.82 31.52 17.61
C LYS A 144 11.80 31.10 16.51
N ALA A 145 11.61 31.61 15.29
CA ALA A 145 12.51 31.35 14.16
C ALA A 145 13.93 31.83 14.45
N ARG A 146 14.08 33.00 15.06
CA ARG A 146 15.40 33.56 15.45
C ARG A 146 16.06 32.74 16.56
N GLU A 147 15.30 32.29 17.55
CA GLU A 147 15.82 31.41 18.62
C GLU A 147 16.28 30.06 18.03
N LEU A 148 15.44 29.45 17.19
CA LEU A 148 15.78 28.21 16.51
C LEU A 148 17.02 28.37 15.63
N LYS A 149 17.11 29.47 14.87
CA LYS A 149 18.31 29.79 14.08
C LYS A 149 19.56 29.88 14.94
N LYS A 150 19.52 30.55 16.10
CA LYS A 150 20.65 30.61 17.04
C LYS A 150 21.07 29.21 17.52
N THR A 151 20.10 28.34 17.85
CA THR A 151 20.41 26.96 18.25
C THR A 151 21.02 26.15 17.11
N ALA A 152 20.54 26.34 15.88
CA ALA A 152 21.11 25.70 14.69
C ALA A 152 22.54 26.19 14.40
N ASP A 153 22.79 27.50 14.52
CA ASP A 153 24.11 28.11 14.33
C ASP A 153 25.11 27.60 15.40
N ALA A 154 24.67 27.47 16.66
CA ALA A 154 25.48 26.88 17.73
C ALA A 154 25.83 25.41 17.44
N LEU A 155 24.86 24.61 16.98
CA LEU A 155 25.11 23.21 16.56
C LEU A 155 26.03 23.12 15.34
N HIS A 156 25.98 24.10 14.43
CA HIS A 156 26.88 24.16 13.29
C HIS A 156 28.32 24.53 13.73
N GLN A 157 28.48 25.36 14.75
CA GLN A 157 29.79 25.62 15.36
C GLN A 157 30.34 24.38 16.07
N GLU A 158 29.51 23.63 16.81
CA GLU A 158 29.88 22.32 17.40
C GLU A 158 30.29 21.29 16.33
N GLU A 159 29.68 21.37 15.14
CA GLU A 159 30.04 20.53 14.00
C GLU A 159 31.46 20.85 13.52
N ARG A 160 31.79 22.15 13.39
CA ARG A 160 33.13 22.62 12.98
C ARG A 160 34.20 22.33 14.02
N SER A 161 33.86 22.33 15.31
CA SER A 161 34.77 21.93 16.38
C SER A 161 34.99 20.42 16.47
N GLY A 162 34.41 19.63 15.55
CA GLY A 162 34.67 18.20 15.40
C GLY A 162 33.87 17.27 16.31
N ASN A 163 32.96 17.79 17.16
CA ASN A 163 32.26 16.98 18.15
C ASN A 163 30.96 16.36 17.60
N LYS A 164 31.08 15.46 16.60
CA LYS A 164 29.94 14.79 15.94
C LYS A 164 29.38 13.59 16.74
N GLY A 165 29.29 13.74 18.06
CA GLY A 165 28.82 12.70 18.97
C GLY A 165 27.32 12.39 18.89
N ARG A 166 26.87 11.43 19.71
CA ARG A 166 25.45 11.01 19.78
C ARG A 166 24.51 12.13 20.25
N LYS A 167 25.00 13.02 21.14
CA LYS A 167 24.26 14.19 21.65
C LYS A 167 23.97 15.20 20.55
N TRP A 168 24.98 15.52 19.73
CA TRP A 168 24.84 16.41 18.57
C TRP A 168 23.78 15.88 17.59
N ARG A 169 23.87 14.59 17.21
CA ARG A 169 22.86 13.97 16.31
C ARG A 169 21.44 14.00 16.87
N LYS A 170 21.28 13.96 18.20
CA LYS A 170 19.97 14.09 18.86
C LYS A 170 19.47 15.54 18.78
N ASN A 171 20.33 16.51 19.08
CA ASN A 171 19.99 17.93 19.05
C ASN A 171 19.64 18.41 17.64
N VAL A 172 20.39 17.98 16.62
CA VAL A 172 20.09 18.27 15.21
C VAL A 172 18.69 17.79 14.84
N LYS A 173 18.29 16.59 15.28
CA LYS A 173 16.94 16.06 15.02
C LYS A 173 15.83 16.80 15.75
N VAL A 174 16.12 17.32 16.94
CA VAL A 174 15.15 18.15 17.68
C VAL A 174 14.95 19.46 16.95
N VAL A 175 16.03 20.13 16.54
CA VAL A 175 15.98 21.36 15.75
C VAL A 175 15.27 21.14 14.41
N GLU A 176 15.58 20.05 13.71
CA GLU A 176 14.89 19.68 12.46
C GLU A 176 13.39 19.49 12.69
N LYS A 177 12.99 18.79 13.75
CA LYS A 177 11.57 18.61 14.11
C LYS A 177 10.88 19.93 14.46
N GLU A 178 11.53 20.79 15.23
CA GLU A 178 10.99 22.10 15.60
C GLU A 178 10.86 23.03 14.39
N LEU A 179 11.82 22.97 13.45
CA LEU A 179 11.75 23.68 12.18
C LEU A 179 10.54 23.22 11.36
N LEU A 180 10.32 21.91 11.26
CA LEU A 180 9.16 21.37 10.54
C LEU A 180 7.82 21.83 11.14
N LEU A 181 7.73 21.91 12.47
CA LEU A 181 6.55 22.43 13.16
C LEU A 181 6.37 23.94 12.95
N LEU A 182 7.46 24.71 12.97
CA LEU A 182 7.44 26.14 12.71
C LEU A 182 6.99 26.47 11.28
N GLU A 183 7.43 25.69 10.29
CA GLU A 183 6.95 25.78 8.92
C GLU A 183 5.46 25.44 8.79
N GLU A 184 4.98 24.42 9.51
CA GLU A 184 3.54 24.08 9.56
C GLU A 184 2.72 25.23 10.16
N ASP A 185 3.19 25.83 11.26
CA ASP A 185 2.54 26.98 11.91
C ASP A 185 2.54 28.23 10.99
N MET A 186 3.65 28.49 10.29
CA MET A 186 3.74 29.59 9.33
C MET A 186 2.78 29.40 8.15
N LYS A 187 2.73 28.19 7.59
CA LYS A 187 1.79 27.86 6.51
C LYS A 187 0.33 28.01 6.96
N ALA A 188 0.02 27.57 8.18
CA ALA A 188 -1.33 27.76 8.74
C ALA A 188 -1.67 29.25 8.90
N LEU A 189 -0.71 30.08 9.29
CA LEU A 189 -0.89 31.53 9.39
C LEU A 189 -1.10 32.19 8.02
N GLU A 190 -0.34 31.79 7.00
CA GLU A 190 -0.54 32.24 5.61
C GLU A 190 -1.90 31.83 5.04
N GLU A 191 -2.37 30.60 5.34
CA GLU A 191 -3.71 30.15 4.94
C GLU A 191 -4.83 30.95 5.62
N MET A 192 -4.61 31.44 6.84
CA MET A 192 -5.59 32.25 7.61
C MET A 192 -5.62 33.73 7.20
N TYR A 193 -4.60 34.22 6.50
CA TYR A 193 -4.51 35.59 5.99
C TYR A 193 -3.99 35.61 4.55
N PRO A 194 -4.85 35.35 3.55
CA PRO A 194 -4.44 35.34 2.15
C PRO A 194 -3.98 36.74 1.73
N GLN A 195 -2.68 36.88 1.43
CA GLN A 195 -2.10 38.13 0.97
C GLN A 195 -2.30 38.28 -0.56
N GLY A 196 -2.91 39.37 -1.01
CA GLY A 196 -3.04 39.72 -2.43
C GLY A 196 -4.31 40.50 -2.79
N GLU A 197 -4.38 41.01 -4.04
CA GLU A 197 -5.51 41.79 -4.56
C GLU A 197 -6.85 41.04 -4.60
N LYS A 198 -6.84 39.70 -4.51
CA LYS A 198 -8.04 38.85 -4.59
C LYS A 198 -8.27 37.98 -3.33
N ALA A 199 -8.03 38.55 -2.16
CA ALA A 199 -8.10 37.85 -0.87
C ALA A 199 -9.42 37.08 -0.64
N GLU A 200 -10.57 37.64 -1.03
CA GLU A 200 -11.87 36.98 -0.87
C GLU A 200 -12.01 35.72 -1.72
N THR A 201 -11.54 35.76 -2.98
CA THR A 201 -11.58 34.59 -3.87
C THR A 201 -10.60 33.49 -3.43
N ALA A 202 -9.42 33.89 -2.92
CA ALA A 202 -8.44 32.96 -2.38
C ALA A 202 -9.00 32.24 -1.14
N TRP A 203 -9.65 32.98 -0.24
CA TRP A 203 -10.35 32.41 0.91
C TRP A 203 -11.51 31.49 0.51
N ALA A 204 -12.32 31.89 -0.49
CA ALA A 204 -13.39 31.03 -0.99
C ALA A 204 -12.84 29.70 -1.55
N LEU A 205 -11.71 29.74 -2.26
CA LEU A 205 -11.03 28.54 -2.77
C LEU A 205 -10.45 27.67 -1.65
N THR A 206 -9.89 28.25 -0.58
CA THR A 206 -9.42 27.45 0.57
C THR A 206 -10.58 26.77 1.27
N VAL A 207 -11.69 27.47 1.51
CA VAL A 207 -12.92 26.91 2.09
C VAL A 207 -13.49 25.79 1.21
N LEU A 208 -13.58 26.00 -0.11
CA LEU A 208 -14.00 24.97 -1.05
C LEU A 208 -13.06 23.75 -1.02
N GLY A 209 -11.75 23.98 -0.94
CA GLY A 209 -10.76 22.92 -0.77
C GLY A 209 -10.98 22.10 0.50
N TYR A 210 -11.31 22.74 1.62
CA TYR A 210 -11.68 22.03 2.86
C TYR A 210 -12.97 21.22 2.71
N LEU A 211 -13.99 21.74 2.03
CA LEU A 211 -15.22 21.00 1.75
C LEU A 211 -14.97 19.79 0.84
N ALA A 212 -14.16 19.97 -0.20
CA ALA A 212 -13.74 18.88 -1.08
C ALA A 212 -13.01 17.77 -0.30
N LYS A 213 -12.13 18.13 0.65
CA LYS A 213 -11.49 17.17 1.56
C LYS A 213 -12.52 16.40 2.39
N LEU A 214 -13.60 17.04 2.86
CA LEU A 214 -14.66 16.32 3.58
C LEU A 214 -15.35 15.28 2.69
N VAL A 215 -15.75 15.68 1.47
CA VAL A 215 -16.42 14.77 0.52
C VAL A 215 -15.52 13.60 0.17
N LEU A 216 -14.26 13.87 -0.19
CA LEU A 216 -13.27 12.83 -0.47
C LEU A 216 -12.97 11.95 0.76
N GLY A 217 -13.01 12.52 1.96
CA GLY A 217 -12.84 11.79 3.21
C GLY A 217 -14.00 10.82 3.50
N VAL A 218 -15.25 11.25 3.26
CA VAL A 218 -16.44 10.38 3.41
C VAL A 218 -16.45 9.28 2.36
N VAL A 219 -16.20 9.62 1.08
CA VAL A 219 -16.10 8.61 0.01
C VAL A 219 -14.97 7.64 0.31
N GLY A 220 -13.79 8.15 0.69
CA GLY A 220 -12.66 7.30 1.09
C GLY A 220 -13.00 6.40 2.27
N LEU A 221 -13.78 6.87 3.26
CA LEU A 221 -14.18 6.04 4.39
C LEU A 221 -15.04 4.86 3.95
N ILE A 222 -16.00 5.10 3.04
CA ILE A 222 -16.85 4.03 2.47
C ILE A 222 -15.99 3.02 1.72
N VAL A 223 -15.05 3.49 0.90
CA VAL A 223 -14.15 2.63 0.11
C VAL A 223 -13.19 1.84 1.03
N SER A 224 -12.66 2.45 2.08
CA SER A 224 -11.83 1.76 3.09
C SER A 224 -12.60 0.67 3.81
N VAL A 225 -13.85 0.94 4.22
CA VAL A 225 -14.70 -0.06 4.86
C VAL A 225 -15.01 -1.20 3.89
N ALA A 226 -15.33 -0.89 2.63
CA ALA A 226 -15.57 -1.89 1.60
C ALA A 226 -14.34 -2.78 1.36
N TRP A 227 -13.14 -2.20 1.32
CA TRP A 227 -11.88 -2.95 1.21
C TRP A 227 -11.64 -3.85 2.43
N VAL A 228 -11.76 -3.33 3.65
CA VAL A 228 -11.56 -4.15 4.86
C VAL A 228 -12.58 -5.29 4.94
N ALA A 229 -13.85 -5.01 4.62
CA ALA A 229 -14.90 -6.03 4.56
C ALA A 229 -14.58 -7.09 3.50
N HIS A 230 -14.17 -6.69 2.29
CA HIS A 230 -13.78 -7.60 1.22
C HIS A 230 -12.62 -8.51 1.63
N ILE A 231 -11.60 -7.95 2.29
CA ILE A 231 -10.44 -8.70 2.79
C ILE A 231 -10.89 -9.76 3.82
N VAL A 232 -11.72 -9.38 4.79
CA VAL A 232 -12.19 -10.30 5.83
C VAL A 232 -13.08 -11.41 5.26
N ILE A 233 -13.99 -11.07 4.35
CA ILE A 233 -15.00 -12.00 3.84
C ILE A 233 -14.45 -12.94 2.76
N TYR A 234 -13.58 -12.43 1.87
CA TYR A 234 -13.11 -13.15 0.69
C TYR A 234 -11.69 -13.73 0.83
N LEU A 235 -10.77 -13.04 1.54
CA LEU A 235 -9.36 -13.46 1.63
C LEU A 235 -9.01 -14.20 2.93
N LEU A 236 -9.65 -13.89 4.07
CA LEU A 236 -9.27 -14.47 5.37
C LEU A 236 -9.96 -15.81 5.69
N ILE A 237 -11.13 -16.08 5.10
CA ILE A 237 -11.95 -17.24 5.43
C ILE A 237 -11.88 -18.24 4.27
N ASP A 238 -11.40 -19.45 4.55
CA ASP A 238 -11.37 -20.56 3.60
C ASP A 238 -12.41 -21.63 4.02
N PRO A 239 -13.45 -21.92 3.21
CA PRO A 239 -13.83 -21.30 1.92
C PRO A 239 -14.42 -19.88 2.07
N PRO A 240 -14.35 -19.03 1.04
CA PRO A 240 -14.82 -17.64 1.12
C PRO A 240 -16.33 -17.58 1.37
N LEU A 241 -16.74 -16.72 2.32
CA LEU A 241 -18.16 -16.57 2.69
C LEU A 241 -19.00 -15.99 1.55
N SER A 242 -18.45 -15.00 0.84
CA SER A 242 -19.05 -14.46 -0.38
C SER A 242 -17.99 -13.75 -1.24
N PRO A 243 -18.17 -13.71 -2.57
CA PRO A 243 -17.29 -12.98 -3.47
C PRO A 243 -17.42 -11.45 -3.39
N PHE A 244 -18.38 -10.92 -2.61
CA PHE A 244 -18.68 -9.49 -2.34
C PHE A 244 -18.33 -8.51 -3.47
N LEU A 245 -17.17 -7.82 -3.41
CA LEU A 245 -16.81 -6.81 -4.41
C LEU A 245 -16.62 -7.40 -5.81
N ASN A 246 -16.20 -8.66 -5.92
CA ASN A 246 -16.09 -9.33 -7.23
C ASN A 246 -17.46 -9.41 -7.91
N GLU A 247 -18.51 -9.77 -7.17
CA GLU A 247 -19.88 -9.85 -7.72
C GLU A 247 -20.40 -8.46 -8.11
N VAL A 248 -20.06 -7.43 -7.32
CA VAL A 248 -20.40 -6.03 -7.65
C VAL A 248 -19.75 -5.63 -8.97
N PHE A 249 -18.47 -5.94 -9.20
CA PHE A 249 -17.79 -5.60 -10.44
C PHE A 249 -18.34 -6.34 -11.65
N ILE A 250 -18.68 -7.63 -11.51
CA ILE A 250 -19.31 -8.41 -12.58
C ILE A 250 -20.67 -7.80 -12.97
N LYS A 251 -21.51 -7.44 -11.98
CA LYS A 251 -22.80 -6.79 -12.24
C LYS A 251 -22.66 -5.41 -12.89
N LEU A 252 -21.60 -4.66 -12.58
CA LEU A 252 -21.31 -3.38 -13.22
C LEU A 252 -20.87 -3.57 -14.67
N ASP A 253 -20.13 -4.66 -14.96
CA ASP A 253 -19.70 -5.05 -16.29
C ASP A 253 -20.89 -5.42 -17.20
N ASP A 254 -21.89 -6.11 -16.64
CA ASP A 254 -23.13 -6.47 -17.35
C ASP A 254 -23.94 -5.23 -17.81
N VAL A 255 -23.87 -4.13 -17.07
CA VAL A 255 -24.52 -2.86 -17.45
C VAL A 255 -23.72 -2.17 -18.55
N TRP A 256 -22.40 -2.07 -18.36
CA TRP A 256 -21.47 -1.54 -19.35
C TRP A 256 -20.06 -2.05 -19.05
N GLY A 257 -19.45 -2.80 -19.99
CA GLY A 257 -18.15 -3.46 -19.76
C GLY A 257 -16.97 -2.53 -19.41
N LEU A 258 -17.10 -1.21 -19.64
CA LEU A 258 -16.09 -0.24 -19.18
C LEU A 258 -16.26 0.09 -17.68
N LEU A 259 -17.46 -0.06 -17.14
CA LEU A 259 -17.81 0.39 -15.80
C LEU A 259 -17.25 -0.55 -14.74
N GLY A 260 -17.30 -1.87 -14.97
CA GLY A 260 -16.63 -2.86 -14.11
C GLY A 260 -15.11 -2.62 -14.03
N THR A 261 -14.46 -2.44 -15.18
CA THR A 261 -13.01 -2.20 -15.25
C THR A 261 -12.60 -0.85 -14.65
N ALA A 262 -13.40 0.21 -14.84
CA ALA A 262 -13.17 1.51 -14.22
C ALA A 262 -13.34 1.46 -12.69
N ALA A 263 -14.33 0.72 -12.18
CA ALA A 263 -14.52 0.50 -10.76
C ALA A 263 -13.33 -0.27 -10.14
N PHE A 264 -12.88 -1.34 -10.80
CA PHE A 264 -11.68 -2.06 -10.40
C PHE A 264 -10.44 -1.14 -10.34
N ALA A 265 -10.23 -0.31 -11.36
CA ALA A 265 -9.14 0.65 -11.39
C ALA A 265 -9.23 1.66 -10.23
N PHE A 266 -10.42 2.17 -9.94
CA PHE A 266 -10.66 3.08 -8.82
C PHE A 266 -10.26 2.46 -7.47
N PHE A 267 -10.65 1.21 -7.21
CA PHE A 267 -10.27 0.50 -5.97
C PHE A 267 -8.75 0.24 -5.89
N CYS A 268 -8.10 -0.10 -7.00
CA CYS A 268 -6.64 -0.26 -7.06
C CYS A 268 -5.89 1.06 -6.80
N PHE A 269 -6.29 2.14 -7.46
CA PHE A 269 -5.70 3.46 -7.24
C PHE A 269 -5.92 3.95 -5.80
N TYR A 270 -7.08 3.63 -5.21
CA TYR A 270 -7.34 3.94 -3.81
C TYR A 270 -6.34 3.28 -2.86
N LEU A 271 -6.03 1.99 -3.03
CA LEU A 271 -4.99 1.33 -2.23
C LEU A 271 -3.61 1.96 -2.43
N LEU A 272 -3.27 2.35 -3.65
CA LEU A 272 -2.00 3.02 -3.92
C LEU A 272 -1.92 4.39 -3.21
N LEU A 273 -3.00 5.18 -3.23
CA LEU A 273 -3.11 6.43 -2.47
C LEU A 273 -3.03 6.18 -0.95
N ALA A 274 -3.63 5.09 -0.47
CA ALA A 274 -3.52 4.68 0.93
C ALA A 274 -2.05 4.40 1.30
N VAL A 275 -1.33 3.61 0.50
CA VAL A 275 0.11 3.34 0.71
C VAL A 275 0.94 4.63 0.73
N ILE A 276 0.71 5.54 -0.22
CA ILE A 276 1.40 6.85 -0.24
C ILE A 276 1.11 7.62 1.05
N THR A 277 -0.14 7.65 1.49
CA THR A 277 -0.54 8.33 2.73
C THR A 277 0.06 7.67 3.97
N GLY A 278 0.09 6.34 4.03
CA GLY A 278 0.73 5.59 5.11
C GLY A 278 2.24 5.83 5.16
N ALA A 279 2.91 5.82 4.02
CA ALA A 279 4.34 6.13 3.92
C ALA A 279 4.65 7.56 4.40
N MET A 280 3.81 8.54 4.05
CA MET A 280 3.94 9.92 4.52
C MET A 280 3.67 10.06 6.02
N MET A 281 2.66 9.38 6.55
CA MET A 281 2.27 9.46 7.97
C MET A 281 3.32 8.83 8.90
N VAL A 282 3.92 7.72 8.48
CA VAL A 282 4.97 7.01 9.23
C VAL A 282 6.35 7.63 9.01
N GLY A 283 6.45 8.82 8.40
CA GLY A 283 7.68 9.52 8.02
C GLY A 283 8.68 9.89 9.14
N MET A 284 8.74 9.14 10.24
CA MET A 284 9.82 9.14 11.21
C MET A 284 10.18 7.70 11.65
N ARG A 285 11.46 7.35 11.43
CA ARG A 285 12.16 6.13 11.90
C ARG A 285 11.32 4.84 11.94
N LEU A 286 11.28 4.15 10.81
CA LEU A 286 11.22 2.69 10.82
C LEU A 286 12.56 2.13 11.34
N VAL A 287 12.52 0.95 11.94
CA VAL A 287 13.60 0.34 12.76
C VAL A 287 14.99 0.38 12.11
N PHE A 288 15.09 0.43 10.77
CA PHE A 288 16.37 0.45 10.04
C PHE A 288 16.55 1.61 9.04
N ILE A 289 15.52 2.44 8.78
CA ILE A 289 15.56 3.45 7.72
C ILE A 289 14.94 4.77 8.20
N THR A 290 15.68 5.87 8.07
CA THR A 290 15.14 7.23 8.23
C THR A 290 14.40 7.65 6.97
N ILE A 291 13.10 7.34 6.93
CA ILE A 291 12.18 7.92 5.95
C ILE A 291 12.06 9.42 6.29
N HIS A 292 12.38 10.28 5.33
CA HIS A 292 12.19 11.71 5.47
C HIS A 292 10.72 12.05 5.16
N PRO A 293 10.08 12.93 5.94
CA PRO A 293 8.70 13.33 5.66
C PRO A 293 8.62 14.00 4.28
N MET A 294 7.67 13.56 3.46
CA MET A 294 7.46 14.14 2.14
C MET A 294 6.57 15.38 2.24
N LYS A 295 7.09 16.53 1.85
CA LYS A 295 6.38 17.81 1.73
C LYS A 295 6.30 18.24 0.26
N TRP A 296 5.13 18.72 -0.16
CA TRP A 296 4.98 19.30 -1.49
C TRP A 296 5.89 20.52 -1.66
N GLY A 297 6.74 20.53 -2.68
CA GLY A 297 7.64 21.65 -3.01
C GLY A 297 8.80 21.89 -2.03
N GLY A 298 8.94 21.10 -0.96
CA GLY A 298 9.95 21.31 0.09
C GLY A 298 10.85 20.10 0.36
N THR A 299 10.73 19.02 -0.43
CA THR A 299 11.56 17.81 -0.25
C THR A 299 12.84 17.86 -1.03
N LEU A 300 13.96 17.56 -0.35
CA LEU A 300 15.23 17.31 -1.02
C LEU A 300 15.09 16.18 -2.04
N MET A 301 15.73 16.35 -3.21
CA MET A 301 15.65 15.40 -4.33
C MET A 301 16.03 13.96 -3.93
N ASN A 302 17.07 13.81 -3.11
CA ASN A 302 17.52 12.48 -2.65
C ASN A 302 16.46 11.79 -1.77
N SER A 303 15.89 12.53 -0.82
CA SER A 303 14.81 12.04 0.06
C SER A 303 13.53 11.73 -0.71
N PHE A 304 13.23 12.54 -1.73
CA PHE A 304 12.11 12.30 -2.63
C PHE A 304 12.28 11.00 -3.42
N LEU A 305 13.44 10.81 -4.07
CA LEU A 305 13.75 9.61 -4.84
C LEU A 305 13.70 8.34 -3.98
N PHE A 306 14.20 8.42 -2.74
CA PHE A 306 14.14 7.31 -1.78
C PHE A 306 12.69 6.91 -1.45
N ASN A 307 11.84 7.89 -1.12
CA ASN A 307 10.43 7.63 -0.81
C ASN A 307 9.65 7.11 -2.02
N VAL A 308 9.90 7.67 -3.20
CA VAL A 308 9.31 7.18 -4.46
C VAL A 308 9.74 5.75 -4.72
N GLY A 309 11.01 5.40 -4.52
CA GLY A 309 11.49 4.03 -4.64
C GLY A 309 10.77 3.05 -3.70
N LEU A 310 10.55 3.44 -2.44
CA LEU A 310 9.77 2.63 -1.49
C LEU A 310 8.30 2.45 -1.94
N ILE A 311 7.66 3.50 -2.46
CA ILE A 311 6.29 3.44 -2.97
C ILE A 311 6.20 2.55 -4.21
N LEU A 312 7.18 2.64 -5.12
CA LEU A 312 7.27 1.78 -6.31
C LEU A 312 7.50 0.31 -5.97
N LEU A 313 8.25 0.01 -4.91
CA LEU A 313 8.36 -1.37 -4.42
C LEU A 313 7.02 -1.87 -3.86
N CYS A 314 6.26 -1.02 -3.17
CA CYS A 314 4.95 -1.38 -2.66
C CYS A 314 3.91 -1.55 -3.78
N SER A 315 4.01 -0.82 -4.91
CA SER A 315 3.02 -0.89 -5.98
C SER A 315 2.97 -2.28 -6.64
N ILE A 316 4.11 -2.98 -6.72
CA ILE A 316 4.16 -4.38 -7.19
C ILE A 316 3.27 -5.27 -6.32
N SER A 317 3.39 -5.13 -5.00
CA SER A 317 2.58 -5.88 -4.04
C SER A 317 1.12 -5.43 -4.00
N VAL A 318 0.82 -4.15 -4.28
CA VAL A 318 -0.57 -3.70 -4.46
C VAL A 318 -1.21 -4.43 -5.64
N ILE A 319 -0.50 -4.57 -6.77
CA ILE A 319 -1.00 -5.31 -7.93
C ILE A 319 -1.25 -6.77 -7.56
N GLN A 320 -0.27 -7.42 -6.93
CA GLN A 320 -0.40 -8.82 -6.50
C GLN A 320 -1.56 -9.02 -5.51
N PHE A 321 -1.73 -8.10 -4.57
CA PHE A 321 -2.83 -8.13 -3.64
C PHE A 321 -4.18 -7.96 -4.35
N CYS A 322 -4.27 -7.03 -5.30
CA CYS A 322 -5.49 -6.80 -6.08
C CYS A 322 -5.84 -7.99 -6.98
N THR A 323 -4.87 -8.63 -7.63
CA THR A 323 -5.13 -9.84 -8.44
C THR A 323 -5.66 -10.97 -7.56
N THR A 324 -5.07 -11.16 -6.38
CA THR A 324 -5.52 -12.19 -5.42
C THR A 324 -6.91 -11.85 -4.86
N ALA A 325 -7.12 -10.60 -4.41
CA ALA A 325 -8.39 -10.12 -3.85
C ALA A 325 -9.54 -10.15 -4.86
N PHE A 326 -9.23 -9.90 -6.13
CA PHE A 326 -10.22 -9.87 -7.21
C PHE A 326 -10.09 -11.05 -8.18
N GLY A 327 -9.56 -12.19 -7.72
CA GLY A 327 -9.25 -13.33 -8.58
C GLY A 327 -10.47 -13.91 -9.31
N TYR A 328 -11.68 -13.73 -8.78
CA TYR A 328 -12.93 -14.15 -9.43
C TYR A 328 -13.32 -13.20 -10.58
N TYR A 329 -13.21 -11.89 -10.38
CA TYR A 329 -13.48 -10.91 -11.43
C TYR A 329 -12.38 -10.89 -12.50
N ALA A 330 -11.12 -10.94 -12.08
CA ALA A 330 -9.94 -10.89 -12.96
C ALA A 330 -9.52 -12.27 -13.49
N GLN A 331 -10.40 -13.28 -13.43
CA GLN A 331 -10.10 -14.63 -13.87
C GLN A 331 -9.69 -14.63 -15.34
N ALA A 332 -8.71 -15.48 -15.70
CA ALA A 332 -8.16 -15.61 -17.05
C ALA A 332 -7.49 -14.34 -17.62
N THR A 333 -7.14 -13.38 -16.76
CA THR A 333 -6.26 -12.27 -17.15
C THR A 333 -4.80 -12.64 -16.97
N ALA A 334 -3.91 -12.08 -17.80
CA ALA A 334 -2.47 -12.27 -17.66
C ALA A 334 -1.94 -11.81 -16.30
N ALA A 335 -2.56 -10.79 -15.70
CA ALA A 335 -2.22 -10.34 -14.35
C ALA A 335 -2.50 -11.42 -13.30
N GLN A 336 -3.64 -12.12 -13.40
CA GLN A 336 -3.98 -13.21 -12.49
C GLN A 336 -3.08 -14.43 -12.67
N GLU A 337 -2.71 -14.75 -13.92
CA GLU A 337 -1.76 -15.83 -14.21
C GLU A 337 -0.40 -15.56 -13.58
N ILE A 338 0.13 -14.35 -13.77
CA ILE A 338 1.46 -13.95 -13.30
C ILE A 338 1.52 -13.75 -11.77
N PHE A 339 0.60 -12.96 -11.22
CA PHE A 339 0.68 -12.55 -9.81
C PHE A 339 -0.09 -13.46 -8.86
N GLY A 340 -1.12 -14.16 -9.34
CA GLY A 340 -1.82 -15.18 -8.56
C GLY A 340 -1.09 -16.52 -8.65
N HIS A 341 -1.17 -17.18 -9.80
CA HIS A 341 -0.77 -18.59 -9.91
C HIS A 341 0.74 -18.82 -9.83
N THR A 342 1.56 -18.07 -10.58
CA THR A 342 3.02 -18.29 -10.58
C THR A 342 3.71 -17.80 -9.32
N LEU A 343 3.26 -16.68 -8.75
CA LEU A 343 3.93 -16.05 -7.60
C LEU A 343 3.64 -16.78 -6.29
N GLU A 344 2.40 -17.22 -6.07
CA GLU A 344 2.03 -18.00 -4.88
C GLU A 344 2.64 -19.41 -4.90
N SER A 345 2.98 -19.93 -6.08
CA SER A 345 3.57 -21.27 -6.23
C SER A 345 5.11 -21.26 -6.24
N LEU A 346 5.75 -20.11 -6.06
CA LEU A 346 7.20 -20.00 -6.16
C LEU A 346 7.90 -20.64 -4.95
N ARG A 347 8.95 -21.42 -5.22
CA ARG A 347 9.61 -22.24 -4.20
C ARG A 347 10.21 -21.38 -3.09
N GLY A 348 9.83 -21.67 -1.85
CA GLY A 348 10.22 -20.92 -0.64
C GLY A 348 9.20 -19.86 -0.20
N ILE A 349 8.64 -19.10 -1.14
CA ILE A 349 7.70 -17.99 -0.83
C ILE A 349 6.27 -18.49 -0.61
N LYS A 350 5.89 -19.61 -1.24
CA LYS A 350 4.57 -20.26 -1.13
C LYS A 350 4.00 -20.33 0.29
N TYR A 351 4.85 -20.56 1.29
CA TYR A 351 4.41 -20.67 2.68
C TYR A 351 3.93 -19.34 3.27
N LEU A 352 4.52 -18.20 2.88
CA LEU A 352 4.10 -16.89 3.37
C LEU A 352 2.70 -16.52 2.90
N TYR A 353 2.36 -16.89 1.66
CA TYR A 353 1.04 -16.66 1.07
C TYR A 353 0.01 -17.70 1.52
N LYS A 354 0.39 -18.97 1.69
CA LYS A 354 -0.52 -20.01 2.19
C LYS A 354 -1.15 -19.69 3.55
N TYR A 355 -0.43 -18.98 4.42
CA TYR A 355 -0.95 -18.60 5.74
C TYR A 355 -1.59 -17.21 5.79
N ASN A 356 -1.74 -16.53 4.65
CA ASN A 356 -2.31 -15.19 4.55
C ASN A 356 -1.71 -14.17 5.55
N LEU A 357 -0.42 -14.34 5.89
CA LEU A 357 0.24 -13.57 6.96
C LEU A 357 0.19 -12.06 6.70
N PHE A 358 0.38 -11.66 5.44
CA PHE A 358 0.38 -10.27 5.02
C PHE A 358 -1.01 -9.64 5.10
N GLN A 359 -2.05 -10.40 4.75
CA GLN A 359 -3.44 -9.97 4.82
C GLN A 359 -3.87 -9.77 6.28
N TYR A 360 -3.49 -10.69 7.18
CA TYR A 360 -3.70 -10.52 8.62
C TYR A 360 -2.97 -9.28 9.15
N ALA A 361 -1.68 -9.12 8.81
CA ALA A 361 -0.90 -7.96 9.23
C ALA A 361 -1.54 -6.64 8.75
N PHE A 362 -2.00 -6.59 7.50
CA PHE A 362 -2.69 -5.43 6.92
C PHE A 362 -3.92 -5.04 7.74
N VAL A 363 -4.80 -5.99 8.05
CA VAL A 363 -6.03 -5.74 8.83
C VAL A 363 -5.70 -5.31 10.27
N ILE A 364 -4.69 -5.92 10.90
CA ILE A 364 -4.25 -5.53 12.24
C ILE A 364 -3.76 -4.07 12.25
N PHE A 365 -2.88 -3.69 11.32
CA PHE A 365 -2.39 -2.32 11.24
C PHE A 365 -3.51 -1.32 10.93
N ALA A 366 -4.46 -1.68 10.07
CA ALA A 366 -5.65 -0.88 9.80
C ALA A 366 -6.51 -0.67 11.05
N GLY A 367 -6.80 -1.75 11.80
CA GLY A 367 -7.57 -1.70 13.03
C GLY A 367 -6.90 -0.87 14.12
N VAL A 368 -5.60 -1.10 14.36
CA VAL A 368 -4.81 -0.32 15.35
C VAL A 368 -4.80 1.17 14.99
N THR A 369 -4.62 1.50 13.72
CA THR A 369 -4.60 2.90 13.26
C THR A 369 -5.97 3.55 13.41
N PHE A 370 -7.04 2.82 13.08
CA PHE A 370 -8.41 3.30 13.26
C PHE A 370 -8.72 3.59 14.73
N VAL A 371 -8.39 2.66 15.63
CA VAL A 371 -8.57 2.83 17.09
C VAL A 371 -7.74 4.01 17.60
N TYR A 372 -6.50 4.15 17.14
CA TYR A 372 -5.65 5.29 17.50
C TYR A 372 -6.29 6.63 17.12
N TYR A 373 -6.83 6.74 15.90
CA TYR A 373 -7.53 7.95 15.47
C TYR A 373 -8.87 8.15 16.16
N ALA A 374 -9.61 7.10 16.51
CA ALA A 374 -10.83 7.21 17.30
C ALA A 374 -10.54 7.72 18.72
N ALA A 375 -9.50 7.19 19.38
CA ALA A 375 -9.14 7.55 20.75
C ALA A 375 -8.43 8.91 20.87
N PHE A 376 -7.55 9.24 19.92
CA PHE A 376 -6.66 10.41 20.00
C PHE A 376 -6.86 11.42 18.89
N GLY A 377 -7.57 11.10 17.80
CA GLY A 377 -7.80 12.01 16.68
C GLY A 377 -8.63 13.23 17.05
N TRP A 378 -9.46 13.14 18.10
CA TRP A 378 -10.27 14.26 18.58
C TRP A 378 -9.49 15.22 19.49
N LYS A 379 -8.38 14.78 20.07
CA LYS A 379 -7.47 15.70 20.77
C LYS A 379 -6.88 16.61 19.70
N LYS A 380 -7.35 17.86 19.64
CA LYS A 380 -6.66 18.93 18.92
C LYS A 380 -5.19 18.80 19.31
N LYS A 381 -4.29 18.58 18.34
CA LYS A 381 -2.88 18.92 18.56
C LYS A 381 -2.95 20.34 19.07
N LYS A 382 -2.66 20.55 20.37
CA LYS A 382 -2.52 21.90 20.90
C LYS A 382 -1.47 22.53 19.98
N PRO A 383 -1.80 23.57 19.20
CA PRO A 383 -0.77 24.29 18.48
C PRO A 383 0.28 24.64 19.51
N SER A 384 1.54 24.35 19.21
CA SER A 384 2.65 24.59 20.12
C SER A 384 2.86 26.10 20.21
N GLY A 385 1.99 26.75 20.97
CA GLY A 385 1.72 28.18 20.88
C GLY A 385 0.23 28.42 20.64
N ARG A 386 -0.55 28.37 21.72
CA ARG A 386 -1.73 29.20 22.03
C ARG A 386 -2.44 29.95 20.87
N LEU A 387 -2.81 29.30 19.78
CA LEU A 387 -3.90 29.75 18.88
C LEU A 387 -5.26 29.49 19.58
N VAL A 388 -5.42 30.06 20.77
CA VAL A 388 -6.74 30.23 21.37
C VAL A 388 -7.19 31.59 20.88
N LEU A 389 -7.85 31.58 19.72
CA LEU A 389 -8.67 32.69 19.29
C LEU A 389 -9.69 32.94 20.41
N SER A 390 -9.45 33.95 21.24
CA SER A 390 -10.50 34.48 22.09
C SER A 390 -11.49 35.18 21.15
N ASN A 391 -12.71 34.67 21.09
CA ASN A 391 -13.83 35.47 20.63
C ASN A 391 -14.00 36.69 21.53
#